data_AF-A0A8C4RH82-F1
#
_entry.id   AF-A0A8C4RH82-F1
#
_cell.length_a   1.000
_cell.length_b   1.000
_cell.length_c   1.000
_cell.angle_alpha   90.00
_cell.angle_beta   90.00
_cell.angle_gamma   90.00
#
_symmetry.space_group_name_H-M   'P 1'
#
loop_
_entity.id
_entity.type
_entity.pdbx_description
1 polymer ?
#
loop_
_entity_poly.entity_id
_entity_poly.type
_entity_poly.pdbx_seq_one_letter_code
_entity_poly.pdbx_strand_id
1 'polypeptide(L)' 'MHLLSFLFVSEVCGKVSLGLAPEARIIGGTVAPRGSWPWQVSFQFLDDVVYTMLCGGSIITNYWVLTAAHCFAGKWR' A
#
# COMPACT_ATOMS: atom_id res chain seq x y z
N MET A 1 5.06 33.55 15.14
CA MET A 1 6.25 32.80 15.63
C MET A 1 6.04 31.31 15.34
N HIS A 2 6.00 30.99 14.04
CA HIS A 2 6.31 29.66 13.53
C HIS A 2 7.83 29.55 13.57
N LEU A 3 8.40 28.55 14.23
CA LEU A 3 9.79 28.10 14.08
C LEU A 3 9.94 26.80 14.88
N LEU A 4 10.37 25.72 14.22
CA LEU A 4 10.81 24.43 14.80
C LEU A 4 9.74 23.37 15.16
N SER A 5 8.67 23.26 14.38
CA SER A 5 7.98 21.96 14.28
C SER A 5 8.83 21.08 13.38
N PHE A 6 9.59 20.15 13.96
CA PHE A 6 10.23 19.06 13.24
C PHE A 6 9.28 18.50 12.20
N LEU A 7 9.84 18.11 11.06
CA LEU A 7 9.24 17.36 9.97
C LEU A 7 8.46 16.13 10.51
N PHE A 8 7.24 16.36 11.01
CA PHE A 8 6.38 15.33 11.59
C PHE A 8 6.12 14.31 10.49
N VAL A 9 6.85 13.19 10.52
CA VAL A 9 6.34 11.92 10.04
C VAL A 9 4.93 11.84 10.58
N SER A 10 3.92 11.94 9.72
CA SER A 10 2.57 11.73 10.19
C SER A 10 2.50 10.27 10.60
N GLU A 11 2.53 9.98 11.91
CA GLU A 11 2.12 8.69 12.48
C GLU A 11 0.61 8.46 12.31
N VAL A 12 0.07 8.86 11.17
CA VAL A 12 -1.36 8.87 10.88
C VAL A 12 -1.57 7.93 9.71
N CYS A 13 -2.02 6.71 10.02
CA CYS A 13 -2.40 5.71 9.03
C CYS A 13 -3.89 5.82 8.66
N GLY A 14 -4.30 5.13 7.60
CA GLY A 14 -5.72 4.93 7.26
C GLY A 14 -6.49 6.17 6.78
N LYS A 15 -5.82 7.30 6.51
CA LYS A 15 -6.44 8.49 5.92
C LYS A 15 -6.21 8.56 4.42
N VAL A 16 -7.26 8.89 3.67
CA VAL A 16 -7.22 9.12 2.22
C VAL A 16 -7.38 10.62 1.96
N SER A 17 -6.46 11.21 1.19
CA SER A 17 -6.45 12.66 0.92
C SER A 17 -7.45 13.12 -0.16
N LEU A 18 -8.15 12.19 -0.81
CA LEU A 18 -9.02 12.49 -1.96
C LEU A 18 -10.45 12.90 -1.59
N GLY A 19 -10.81 12.99 -0.30
CA GLY A 19 -12.18 13.29 0.13
C GLY A 19 -13.21 12.22 -0.29
N LEU A 20 -12.74 11.10 -0.86
CA LEU A 20 -13.56 9.95 -1.21
C LEU A 20 -13.81 9.16 0.06
N ALA A 21 -15.04 9.24 0.58
CA ALA A 21 -15.52 8.22 1.51
C ALA A 21 -15.75 6.95 0.67
N PRO A 22 -15.01 5.85 0.90
CA PRO A 22 -15.32 4.61 0.22
C PRO A 22 -16.75 4.22 0.58
N GLU A 23 -17.49 3.70 -0.39
CA GLU A 23 -18.77 3.06 -0.13
C GLU A 23 -18.54 2.00 0.96
N ALA A 24 -19.44 1.96 1.96
CA ALA A 24 -19.28 1.08 3.12
C ALA A 24 -19.22 -0.41 2.77
N ARG A 25 -19.57 -0.78 1.53
CA ARG A 25 -19.61 -2.15 1.06
C ARG A 25 -19.18 -2.23 -0.40
N ILE A 26 -18.20 -3.09 -0.68
CA ILE A 26 -17.79 -3.44 -2.03
C ILE A 26 -18.63 -4.64 -2.49
N ILE A 27 -19.43 -4.47 -3.55
CA ILE A 27 -20.16 -5.56 -4.22
C ILE A 27 -19.84 -5.50 -5.72
N GLY A 28 -19.04 -6.45 -6.21
CA GLY A 28 -18.49 -6.38 -7.57
C GLY A 28 -17.42 -5.28 -7.66
N GLY A 29 -16.15 -5.67 -7.79
CA GLY A 29 -15.05 -4.70 -7.80
C GLY A 29 -15.11 -3.76 -9.00
N THR A 30 -14.70 -2.50 -8.78
CA THR A 30 -14.49 -1.49 -9.83
C THR A 30 -13.03 -1.03 -9.83
N VAL A 31 -12.60 -0.40 -10.92
CA VAL A 31 -11.25 0.17 -11.00
C VAL A 31 -11.12 1.30 -9.98
N ALA A 32 -10.14 1.18 -9.08
CA ALA A 32 -9.88 2.19 -8.06
C ALA A 32 -9.37 3.50 -8.69
N PRO A 33 -9.92 4.67 -8.30
CA PRO A 33 -9.34 5.95 -8.65
C PRO A 33 -7.88 6.04 -8.18
N ARG A 34 -7.02 6.73 -8.94
CA ARG A 34 -5.63 6.92 -8.54
C ARG A 34 -5.55 7.58 -7.16
N GLY A 35 -4.85 6.95 -6.23
CA GLY A 35 -4.64 7.45 -4.87
C GLY A 35 -5.77 7.18 -3.88
N SER A 36 -6.86 6.47 -4.26
CA SER A 36 -7.96 6.17 -3.33
C SER A 36 -7.58 5.16 -2.25
N TRP A 37 -6.52 4.39 -2.48
CA TRP A 37 -5.99 3.38 -1.56
C TRP A 37 -4.47 3.57 -1.45
N PRO A 38 -3.98 4.63 -0.77
CA PRO A 38 -2.57 5.03 -0.81
C PRO A 38 -1.62 4.03 -0.16
N TRP A 39 -2.15 3.13 0.67
CA TRP A 39 -1.38 2.04 1.28
C TRP A 39 -1.23 0.82 0.36
N GLN A 40 -1.94 0.74 -0.76
CA GLN A 40 -1.89 -0.44 -1.63
C GLN A 40 -0.55 -0.56 -2.34
N VAL A 41 0.07 -1.74 -2.29
CA VAL A 41 1.31 -2.03 -3.01
C VAL A 41 1.23 -3.30 -3.85
N SER A 42 2.14 -3.36 -4.83
CA SER A 42 2.34 -4.48 -5.74
C SER A 42 3.70 -5.11 -5.46
N PHE A 43 3.73 -6.39 -5.08
CA PHE A 43 4.95 -7.18 -5.08
C PHE A 43 5.15 -7.79 -6.46
N GLN A 44 6.21 -7.35 -7.13
CA GLN A 44 6.59 -7.81 -8.45
C GLN A 44 7.91 -8.56 -8.34
N PHE A 45 7.98 -9.74 -8.94
CA PHE A 45 9.22 -10.49 -9.06
C PHE A 45 9.70 -10.42 -10.51
N LEU A 46 11.01 -10.26 -10.69
CA LEU A 46 11.64 -10.40 -11.99
C LEU A 46 11.69 -11.89 -12.33
N ASP A 47 11.13 -12.25 -13.48
CA ASP A 47 11.23 -13.58 -14.06
C ASP A 47 11.84 -13.44 -15.46
N ASP A 48 13.07 -13.91 -15.62
CA ASP A 48 14.00 -13.76 -16.76
C ASP A 48 14.18 -12.33 -17.30
N VAL A 49 13.11 -11.72 -17.82
CA VAL A 49 13.10 -10.40 -18.48
C VAL A 49 11.87 -9.57 -18.14
N VAL A 50 10.88 -10.09 -17.40
CA VAL A 50 9.59 -9.42 -17.14
C VAL A 50 9.28 -9.37 -15.65
N TYR A 51 8.77 -8.22 -15.19
CA TYR A 51 8.20 -8.09 -13.85
C TYR A 51 6.76 -8.58 -13.82
N THR A 52 6.49 -9.61 -13.03
CA THR A 52 5.14 -10.16 -12.86
C THR A 52 4.62 -9.83 -11.47
N MET A 53 3.43 -9.24 -11.41
CA MET A 53 2.67 -9.03 -10.18
C MET A 53 2.29 -10.39 -9.60
N LEU A 54 2.80 -10.69 -8.39
CA LEU A 54 2.51 -11.95 -7.72
C LEU A 54 1.54 -11.76 -6.55
N CYS A 55 1.72 -10.69 -5.78
CA CYS A 55 0.98 -10.45 -4.55
C CYS A 55 0.74 -8.96 -4.29
N GLY A 56 -0.27 -8.69 -3.46
CA GLY A 56 -0.51 -7.37 -2.88
C GLY A 56 0.11 -7.20 -1.49
N GLY A 57 0.02 -5.98 -0.97
CA GLY A 57 0.37 -5.67 0.41
C GLY A 57 -0.18 -4.32 0.85
N SER A 58 0.06 -3.96 2.11
CA SER A 58 -0.34 -2.67 2.67
C SER A 58 0.83 -2.00 3.38
N ILE A 59 1.09 -0.75 3.03
CA ILE A 59 2.01 0.12 3.78
C ILE A 59 1.40 0.35 5.17
N ILE A 60 2.14 -0.05 6.21
CA ILE A 60 1.70 0.11 7.61
C ILE A 60 2.52 1.17 8.35
N THR A 61 3.74 1.44 7.89
CA THR A 61 4.59 2.55 8.35
C THR A 61 5.40 3.11 7.19
N ASN A 62 6.24 4.11 7.45
CA ASN A 62 7.22 4.63 6.50
C ASN A 62 8.32 3.62 6.10
N TYR A 63 8.43 2.48 6.77
CA TYR A 63 9.48 1.48 6.52
C TYR A 63 8.95 0.06 6.30
N TRP A 64 7.68 -0.21 6.63
CA TRP A 64 7.14 -1.56 6.65
C TRP A 64 5.90 -1.71 5.77
N VAL A 65 5.87 -2.83 5.05
CA VAL A 65 4.73 -3.31 4.29
C VAL A 65 4.29 -4.65 4.88
N LEU A 66 3.00 -4.78 5.15
CA LEU A 66 2.35 -6.03 5.54
C LEU A 66 1.86 -6.80 4.30
N THR A 67 2.04 -8.12 4.28
CA THR A 67 1.58 -9.02 3.22
C THR A 67 1.41 -10.45 3.74
N ALA A 68 0.95 -11.37 2.89
CA ALA A 68 0.78 -12.77 3.26
C ALA A 68 2.13 -13.52 3.21
N ALA A 69 2.39 -14.35 4.22
CA ALA A 69 3.63 -15.13 4.29
C ALA A 69 3.85 -16.04 3.06
N HIS A 70 2.77 -16.61 2.51
CA HIS A 70 2.85 -17.49 1.35
C HIS A 70 3.33 -16.79 0.08
N CYS A 71 3.29 -15.45 0.01
CA CYS A 71 3.84 -14.68 -1.12
C CYS A 71 5.36 -14.86 -1.28
N PHE A 72 6.03 -15.34 -0.23
CA PHE A 72 7.48 -15.61 -0.24
C PHE A 72 7.84 -17.03 0.20
N ALA A 73 6.86 -17.90 0.42
CA ALA A 73 7.13 -19.29 0.78
C ALA A 73 7.91 -19.97 -0.37
N GLY A 74 9.10 -20.50 -0.06
CA GLY A 74 9.99 -21.14 -1.04
C GLY A 74 10.93 -20.21 -1.82
N LYS A 75 10.82 -18.88 -1.67
CA LYS A 75 11.73 -17.89 -2.27
C LYS A 75 12.91 -17.50 -1.36
N TRP A 76 12.97 -18.02 -0.13
CA TRP A 76 14.00 -17.75 0.89
C TRP A 76 14.96 -18.93 1.11
N ARG A 77 15.14 -19.80 0.12
CA ARG A 77 16.06 -20.94 0.22
C ARG A 77 17.24 -20.77 -0.72
#